data_AF-A0A9X8JLQ6-F1
#
_entry.id   AF-A0A9X8JLQ6-F1
#
_cell.length_a   1.000
_cell.length_b   1.000
_cell.length_c   1.000
_cell.angle_alpha   90.00
_cell.angle_beta   90.00
_cell.angle_gamma   90.00
#
_symmetry.space_group_name_H-M   'P 1'
#
loop_
_entity.id
_entity.type
_entity.pdbx_description
1 polymer ?
#
loop_
_entity_poly.entity_id
_entity_poly.type
_entity_poly.pdbx_seq_one_letter_code
_entity_poly.pdbx_strand_id
1 'polypeptide(L)'
;MIESSIIFILVILLLAWGVMSGFFYRQPSFMIIIGLCFCFAGAIVIASFESLEPLELFKDVKLSLSIVNYTIAAAGGSLIAGGLMLKAQHAARKERIEAERSLYLEVTLINDLIDSFEEKMKKMDTSDVDEFKQTLADGKIVLYEKIQALKEKKKKLDKLEYE
;
A
#
# COMPACT_ATOMS: atom_id res chain seq x y z
N MET A 1 8.39 42.23 -10.98
CA MET A 1 6.98 41.75 -10.84
C MET A 1 6.59 40.70 -11.88
N ILE A 2 6.95 40.88 -13.16
CA ILE A 2 6.59 39.94 -14.25
C ILE A 2 7.27 38.57 -14.07
N GLU A 3 8.57 38.55 -13.72
CA GLU A 3 9.32 37.31 -13.51
C GLU A 3 8.75 36.43 -12.38
N SER A 4 8.37 37.03 -11.26
CA SER A 4 7.69 36.31 -10.15
C SER A 4 6.35 35.71 -10.57
N SER A 5 5.60 36.40 -11.44
CA SER A 5 4.30 35.90 -11.92
C SER A 5 4.46 34.72 -12.87
N ILE A 6 5.48 34.74 -13.73
CA ILE A 6 5.81 33.64 -14.65
C ILE A 6 6.23 32.39 -13.86
N ILE A 7 7.08 32.56 -12.84
CA ILE A 7 7.50 31.47 -11.95
C ILE A 7 6.28 30.84 -11.26
N PHE A 8 5.34 31.66 -10.78
CA PHE A 8 4.14 31.18 -10.09
C PHE A 8 3.24 30.33 -11.02
N ILE A 9 3.05 30.78 -12.26
CA ILE A 9 2.27 30.03 -13.26
C ILE A 9 2.96 28.71 -13.60
N LEU A 10 4.28 28.71 -13.76
CA LEU A 10 5.08 27.49 -14.01
C LEU A 10 4.96 26.48 -12.87
N VAL A 11 4.98 26.95 -11.62
CA VAL A 11 4.80 26.10 -10.43
C VAL A 11 3.41 25.48 -10.40
N ILE A 12 2.35 26.24 -10.70
CA ILE A 12 0.98 25.72 -10.78
C ILE A 12 0.86 24.67 -11.90
N LEU A 13 1.44 24.93 -13.07
CA LEU A 13 1.45 23.99 -14.20
C LEU A 13 2.19 22.70 -13.86
N LEU A 14 3.34 22.80 -13.18
CA LEU A 14 4.11 21.64 -12.71
C LEU A 14 3.34 20.83 -11.66
N LEU A 15 2.65 21.49 -10.73
CA LEU A 15 1.81 20.83 -9.73
C LEU A 15 0.62 20.13 -10.41
N ALA A 16 -0.08 20.82 -11.32
CA ALA A 16 -1.18 20.23 -12.07
C ALA A 16 -0.72 19.04 -12.92
N TRP A 17 0.43 19.15 -13.58
CA TRP A 17 1.03 18.07 -14.35
C TRP A 17 1.47 16.90 -13.48
N GLY A 18 2.06 17.17 -12.31
CA GLY A 18 2.42 16.11 -11.36
C GLY A 18 1.20 15.34 -10.85
N VAL A 19 0.06 16.01 -10.67
CA VAL A 19 -1.22 15.39 -10.28
C VAL A 19 -1.76 14.56 -11.44
N MET A 20 -1.77 15.11 -12.65
CA MET A 20 -2.32 14.45 -13.84
C MET A 20 -1.48 13.27 -14.32
N SER A 21 -0.15 13.33 -14.16
CA SER A 21 0.79 12.27 -14.53
C SER A 21 0.82 11.10 -13.53
N GLY A 22 0.09 11.19 -12.41
CA GLY A 22 0.08 10.17 -11.37
C GLY A 22 1.40 10.05 -10.59
N PHE A 23 2.34 10.99 -10.79
CA PHE A 23 3.64 10.97 -10.12
C PHE A 23 3.50 11.11 -8.60
N PHE A 24 2.59 11.97 -8.12
CA PHE A 24 2.28 12.11 -6.68
C PHE A 24 1.75 10.81 -6.06
N TYR A 25 0.98 10.03 -6.81
CA TYR A 25 0.43 8.75 -6.34
C TYR A 25 1.49 7.63 -6.27
N ARG A 26 2.54 7.71 -7.09
CA ARG A 26 3.64 6.74 -7.06
C ARG A 26 4.60 6.93 -5.88
N GLN A 27 4.64 8.11 -5.29
CA GLN A 27 5.53 8.44 -4.16
C GLN A 27 4.73 9.02 -2.98
N PRO A 28 4.18 8.17 -2.10
CA PRO A 28 3.38 8.62 -0.96
C PRO A 28 4.13 9.58 -0.03
N SER A 29 5.46 9.43 0.09
CA SER A 29 6.31 10.36 0.85
C SER A 29 6.24 11.80 0.33
N PHE A 30 6.13 12.00 -0.99
CA PHE A 30 6.08 13.31 -1.60
C PHE A 30 4.75 14.02 -1.33
N MET A 31 3.62 13.27 -1.34
CA MET A 31 2.32 13.79 -0.90
C MET A 31 2.33 14.27 0.55
N ILE A 32 2.95 13.51 1.45
CA ILE A 32 3.06 13.89 2.87
C ILE A 32 3.90 15.16 3.03
N ILE A 33 5.04 15.27 2.34
CA ILE A 33 5.90 16.45 2.39
C ILE A 33 5.14 17.70 1.89
N ILE A 34 4.39 17.58 0.81
CA ILE A 34 3.62 18.71 0.27
C ILE A 34 2.46 19.09 1.17
N GLY A 35 1.77 18.10 1.74
CA GLY A 35 0.74 18.35 2.74
C GLY A 35 1.29 19.07 3.98
N LEU A 36 2.48 18.69 4.44
CA LEU A 36 3.20 19.39 5.51
C LEU A 36 3.55 20.83 5.10
N CYS A 37 4.07 21.04 3.88
CA CYS A 37 4.35 22.38 3.37
C CYS A 37 3.10 23.26 3.33
N PHE A 38 1.93 22.72 2.94
CA PHE A 38 0.68 23.46 2.97
C PHE A 38 0.24 23.79 4.40
N CYS A 39 0.35 22.86 5.35
CA CYS A 39 0.04 23.13 6.75
C CYS A 39 0.98 24.20 7.35
N PHE A 40 2.28 24.14 7.04
CA PHE A 40 3.25 25.15 7.48
C PHE A 40 2.99 26.52 6.84
N ALA A 41 2.72 26.56 5.53
CA ALA A 41 2.38 27.79 4.83
C ALA A 41 1.12 28.44 5.43
N GLY A 42 0.09 27.64 5.70
CA GLY A 42 -1.12 28.11 6.37
C GLY A 42 -0.82 28.67 7.76
N ALA A 43 -0.05 27.97 8.58
CA ALA A 43 0.34 28.43 9.91
C ALA A 43 1.13 29.75 9.89
N ILE A 44 2.06 29.92 8.95
CA ILE A 44 2.81 31.17 8.77
C ILE A 44 1.89 32.31 8.34
N VAL A 45 0.92 32.05 7.47
CA VAL A 45 -0.07 33.05 7.03
C VAL A 45 -0.95 33.49 8.20
N ILE A 46 -1.41 32.58 9.06
CA ILE A 46 -2.14 32.95 10.30
C ILE A 46 -1.28 33.84 11.19
N ALA A 47 -0.06 33.39 11.52
CA ALA A 47 0.82 34.09 12.46
C ALA A 47 1.21 35.49 11.96
N SER A 48 1.41 35.63 10.65
CA SER A 48 1.70 36.93 10.03
C SER A 48 0.48 37.86 10.08
N PHE A 49 -0.74 37.33 10.04
CA PHE A 49 -1.97 38.12 10.14
C PHE A 49 -2.40 38.41 11.58
N GLU A 50 -2.06 37.56 12.56
CA GLU A 50 -2.28 37.85 13.98
C GLU A 50 -1.37 38.96 14.51
N SER A 51 -0.17 39.10 13.93
CA SER A 51 0.78 40.17 14.29
C SER A 51 0.47 41.53 13.65
N LEU A 52 -0.41 41.57 12.63
CA LEU A 52 -0.97 42.79 12.08
C LEU A 52 -2.21 43.17 12.92
N GLU A 53 -2.03 44.11 13.86
CA GLU A 53 -3.15 44.73 14.60
C GLU A 53 -4.27 45.10 13.63
N PRO A 54 -5.52 44.66 13.90
CA PRO A 54 -6.58 44.77 12.91
C PRO A 54 -6.95 46.24 12.75
N LEU A 55 -6.58 46.85 11.61
CA LEU A 55 -7.40 47.93 11.09
C LEU A 55 -8.81 47.35 10.91
N GLU A 56 -9.72 47.71 11.82
CA GLU A 56 -11.13 47.29 11.85
C GLU A 56 -11.88 47.52 10.52
N LEU A 57 -11.26 48.25 9.59
CA LEU A 57 -11.68 48.53 8.22
C LEU A 57 -11.74 47.29 7.29
N PHE A 58 -11.11 46.17 7.62
CA PHE A 58 -11.03 44.99 6.72
C PHE A 58 -11.59 43.69 7.32
N LYS A 59 -12.74 43.77 8.00
CA LYS A 59 -13.44 42.61 8.60
C LYS A 59 -13.71 41.48 7.59
N ASP A 60 -14.08 41.82 6.36
CA ASP A 60 -14.37 40.86 5.29
C ASP A 60 -13.11 40.17 4.73
N VAL A 61 -11.97 40.85 4.77
CA VAL A 61 -10.67 40.28 4.34
C VAL A 61 -10.21 39.25 5.36
N LYS A 62 -10.40 39.51 6.67
CA LYS A 62 -10.07 38.56 7.74
C LYS A 62 -10.89 37.26 7.62
N LEU A 63 -12.19 37.37 7.32
CA LEU A 63 -13.06 36.21 7.15
C LEU A 63 -12.66 35.38 5.91
N SER A 64 -12.44 36.04 4.78
CA SER A 64 -12.04 35.39 3.53
C SER A 64 -10.69 34.69 3.65
N LEU A 65 -9.72 35.34 4.30
CA LEU A 65 -8.40 34.76 4.54
C LEU A 65 -8.46 33.56 5.50
N SER A 66 -9.30 33.63 6.53
CA SER A 66 -9.54 32.51 7.44
C SER A 66 -10.09 31.29 6.70
N ILE A 67 -11.08 31.49 5.82
CA ILE A 67 -11.66 30.41 4.99
C ILE A 67 -10.62 29.80 4.06
N VAL A 68 -9.84 30.63 3.34
CA VAL A 68 -8.75 30.16 2.48
C VAL A 68 -7.75 29.35 3.28
N ASN A 69 -7.39 29.83 4.47
CA ASN A 69 -6.41 29.16 5.29
C ASN A 69 -6.91 27.83 5.89
N TYR A 70 -8.17 27.75 6.34
CA TYR A 70 -8.79 26.48 6.71
C TYR A 70 -8.82 25.50 5.53
N THR A 71 -9.05 26.00 4.32
CA THR A 71 -9.06 25.18 3.10
C THR A 71 -7.67 24.66 2.77
N ILE A 72 -6.62 25.48 2.92
CA ILE A 72 -5.21 25.07 2.77
C ILE A 72 -4.83 24.01 3.80
N ALA A 73 -5.22 24.21 5.07
CA ALA A 73 -4.98 23.24 6.13
C ALA A 73 -5.73 21.91 5.89
N ALA A 74 -6.99 21.97 5.45
CA ALA A 74 -7.79 20.78 5.12
C ALA A 74 -7.22 20.03 3.90
N ALA A 75 -6.78 20.75 2.86
CA ALA A 75 -6.11 20.16 1.71
C ALA A 75 -4.78 19.51 2.10
N GLY A 76 -3.98 20.18 2.95
CA GLY A 76 -2.73 19.64 3.48
C GLY A 76 -2.95 18.37 4.30
N GLY A 77 -3.92 18.37 5.21
CA GLY A 77 -4.31 17.19 6.00
C GLY A 77 -4.78 16.02 5.13
N SER A 78 -5.58 16.31 4.09
CA SER A 78 -6.07 15.30 3.15
C SER A 78 -4.94 14.66 2.34
N LEU A 79 -3.94 15.45 1.94
CA LEU A 79 -2.74 14.95 1.25
C LEU A 79 -1.89 14.05 2.16
N ILE A 80 -1.73 14.41 3.44
CA ILE A 80 -1.01 13.57 4.41
C ILE A 80 -1.74 12.25 4.63
N ALA A 81 -3.05 12.29 4.88
CA ALA A 81 -3.87 11.10 5.08
C ALA A 81 -3.85 10.19 3.84
N GLY A 82 -4.02 10.75 2.64
CA GLY A 82 -3.94 10.02 1.39
C GLY A 82 -2.55 9.38 1.17
N GLY A 83 -1.47 10.10 1.47
CA GLY A 83 -0.11 9.56 1.37
C GLY A 83 0.15 8.40 2.34
N LEU A 84 -0.31 8.52 3.60
CA LEU A 84 -0.21 7.44 4.59
C LEU A 84 -1.03 6.21 4.17
N MET A 85 -2.26 6.43 3.70
CA MET A 85 -3.13 5.35 3.23
C MET A 85 -2.52 4.60 2.04
N LEU A 86 -1.97 5.32 1.05
CA LEU A 86 -1.28 4.70 -0.09
C LEU A 86 -0.05 3.90 0.36
N LYS A 87 0.72 4.42 1.32
CA LYS A 87 1.87 3.70 1.88
C LYS A 87 1.43 2.40 2.57
N ALA A 88 0.35 2.44 3.35
CA ALA A 88 -0.22 1.26 4.00
C ALA A 88 -0.74 0.24 2.97
N GLN A 89 -1.47 0.69 1.95
CA GLN A 89 -1.96 -0.16 0.86
C GLN A 89 -0.81 -0.80 0.07
N HIS A 90 0.26 -0.06 -0.20
CA HIS A 90 1.45 -0.62 -0.86
C HIS A 90 2.13 -1.69 -0.01
N ALA A 91 2.23 -1.49 1.31
CA ALA A 91 2.80 -2.47 2.22
C ALA A 91 1.94 -3.74 2.27
N ALA A 92 0.64 -3.60 2.49
CA ALA A 92 -0.32 -4.71 2.52
C ALA A 92 -0.34 -5.48 1.19
N ARG A 93 -0.32 -4.78 0.06
CA ARG A 93 -0.27 -5.42 -1.27
C ARG A 93 1.02 -6.19 -1.49
N LYS A 94 2.17 -5.68 -1.02
CA LYS A 94 3.44 -6.37 -1.12
C LYS A 94 3.44 -7.65 -0.31
N GLU A 95 2.99 -7.58 0.94
CA GLU A 95 2.88 -8.75 1.82
C GLU A 95 1.93 -9.81 1.23
N ARG A 96 0.79 -9.38 0.65
CA ARG A 96 -0.13 -10.26 -0.04
C ARG A 96 0.53 -10.97 -1.22
N ILE A 97 1.23 -10.25 -2.09
CA ILE A 97 1.90 -10.84 -3.26
C ILE A 97 2.97 -11.85 -2.82
N GLU A 98 3.73 -11.53 -1.77
CA GLU A 98 4.75 -12.42 -1.23
C GLU A 98 4.14 -13.69 -0.63
N ALA A 99 3.04 -13.55 0.10
CA ALA A 99 2.31 -14.67 0.67
C ALA A 99 1.65 -15.54 -0.42
N GLU A 100 1.02 -14.96 -1.45
CA GLU A 100 0.49 -15.68 -2.61
C GLU A 100 1.58 -16.46 -3.35
N ARG A 101 2.75 -15.84 -3.55
CA ARG A 101 3.89 -16.50 -4.20
C ARG A 101 4.41 -17.68 -3.37
N SER A 102 4.49 -17.53 -2.05
CA SER A 102 4.89 -18.61 -1.15
C SER A 102 3.92 -19.78 -1.20
N LEU A 103 2.61 -19.48 -1.25
CA LEU A 103 1.54 -20.47 -1.35
C LEU A 103 1.63 -21.22 -2.68
N TYR A 104 1.83 -20.51 -3.80
CA TYR A 104 1.98 -21.12 -5.11
C TYR A 104 3.17 -22.09 -5.15
N LEU A 105 4.33 -21.69 -4.61
CA LEU A 105 5.51 -22.55 -4.54
C LEU A 105 5.26 -23.82 -3.71
N GLU A 106 4.62 -23.69 -2.55
CA GLU A 106 4.27 -24.85 -1.71
C GLU A 106 3.28 -25.79 -2.40
N VAL A 107 2.29 -25.26 -3.12
CA VAL A 107 1.35 -26.07 -3.91
C VAL A 107 2.07 -26.81 -5.02
N THR A 108 2.96 -26.14 -5.78
CA THR A 108 3.75 -26.79 -6.83
C THR A 108 4.60 -27.92 -6.25
N LEU A 109 5.28 -27.71 -5.12
CA LEU A 109 6.06 -28.76 -4.45
C LEU A 109 5.22 -29.96 -4.02
N ILE A 110 3.96 -29.75 -3.64
CA ILE A 110 3.05 -30.86 -3.31
C ILE A 110 2.64 -31.61 -4.56
N ASN A 111 2.30 -30.91 -5.65
CA ASN A 111 1.96 -31.55 -6.92
C ASN A 111 3.14 -32.36 -7.46
N ASP A 112 4.36 -31.82 -7.44
CA ASP A 112 5.56 -32.55 -7.84
C ASP A 112 5.76 -33.82 -6.98
N LEU A 113 5.46 -33.74 -5.68
CA LEU A 113 5.52 -34.90 -4.78
C LEU A 113 4.47 -35.95 -5.16
N ILE A 114 3.23 -35.54 -5.41
CA ILE A 114 2.13 -36.42 -5.84
C ILE A 114 2.50 -37.11 -7.16
N ASP A 115 2.97 -36.36 -8.15
CA ASP A 115 3.37 -36.87 -9.46
C ASP A 115 4.51 -37.89 -9.31
N SER A 116 5.49 -37.61 -8.44
CA SER A 116 6.59 -38.54 -8.15
C SER A 116 6.10 -39.83 -7.46
N PHE A 117 5.09 -39.74 -6.60
CA PHE A 117 4.46 -40.91 -5.97
C PHE A 117 3.64 -41.71 -6.98
N GLU A 118 2.94 -41.05 -7.90
CA GLU A 118 2.15 -41.70 -8.94
C GLU A 118 3.04 -42.42 -9.97
N GLU A 119 4.17 -41.81 -10.37
CA GLU A 119 5.17 -42.48 -11.21
C GLU A 119 5.79 -43.70 -10.53
N LYS A 120 6.10 -43.62 -9.23
CA LYS A 120 6.61 -44.76 -8.46
C LYS A 120 5.56 -45.87 -8.35
N MET A 121 4.27 -45.52 -8.20
CA MET A 121 3.17 -46.48 -8.26
C MET A 121 3.07 -47.20 -9.61
N LYS A 122 3.26 -46.49 -10.72
CA LYS A 122 3.18 -47.07 -12.08
C LYS A 122 4.31 -48.03 -12.42
N LYS A 123 5.48 -47.91 -11.75
CA LYS A 123 6.67 -48.75 -12.00
C LYS A 123 6.82 -49.92 -11.03
N MET A 124 5.86 -50.11 -10.12
CA MET A 124 5.95 -51.10 -9.06
C MET A 124 5.51 -52.49 -9.52
N ASP A 125 6.43 -53.46 -9.47
CA ASP A 125 6.14 -54.88 -9.63
C ASP A 125 5.68 -55.50 -8.29
N THR A 126 4.85 -56.54 -8.35
CA THR A 126 4.08 -57.10 -7.22
C THR A 126 4.88 -57.66 -6.03
N SER A 127 6.21 -57.54 -6.01
CA SER A 127 7.11 -58.11 -5.01
C SER A 127 7.39 -57.19 -3.80
N ASP A 128 7.21 -55.87 -3.92
CA ASP A 128 7.60 -54.87 -2.88
C ASP A 128 6.40 -54.16 -2.23
N VAL A 129 5.25 -54.84 -2.16
CA VAL A 129 3.95 -54.24 -1.80
C VAL A 129 3.91 -53.72 -0.36
N ASP A 130 4.60 -54.37 0.58
CA ASP A 130 4.54 -53.98 2.00
C ASP A 130 5.50 -52.83 2.35
N GLU A 131 6.70 -52.78 1.75
CA GLU A 131 7.62 -51.64 1.90
C GLU A 131 7.04 -50.38 1.25
N PHE A 132 6.32 -50.55 0.13
CA PHE A 132 5.61 -49.45 -0.51
C PHE A 132 4.40 -48.95 0.27
N LYS A 133 3.64 -49.83 0.93
CA LYS A 133 2.53 -49.42 1.80
C LYS A 133 3.00 -48.53 2.95
N GLN A 134 4.15 -48.84 3.55
CA GLN A 134 4.76 -47.97 4.58
C GLN A 134 5.18 -46.63 3.99
N THR A 135 5.90 -46.64 2.87
CA THR A 135 6.35 -45.41 2.19
C THR A 135 5.17 -44.51 1.76
N LEU A 136 4.05 -45.12 1.38
CA LEU A 136 2.83 -44.43 0.94
C LEU A 136 2.01 -43.91 2.13
N ALA A 137 2.03 -44.62 3.26
CA ALA A 137 1.44 -44.13 4.51
C ALA A 137 2.22 -42.92 5.05
N ASP A 138 3.55 -43.00 5.10
CA ASP A 138 4.43 -41.91 5.52
C ASP A 138 4.33 -40.71 4.56
N GLY A 139 4.32 -40.98 3.25
CA GLY A 139 4.09 -39.98 2.22
C GLY A 139 2.75 -39.26 2.37
N LYS A 140 1.67 -40.00 2.67
CA LYS A 140 0.35 -39.43 2.95
C LYS A 140 0.37 -38.52 4.17
N ILE A 141 1.05 -38.91 5.25
CA ILE A 141 1.14 -38.09 6.47
C ILE A 141 1.80 -36.75 6.16
N VAL A 142 2.95 -36.77 5.47
CA VAL A 142 3.67 -35.54 5.06
C VAL A 142 2.81 -34.67 4.14
N LEU A 143 2.05 -35.29 3.23
CA LEU A 143 1.14 -34.58 2.34
C LEU A 143 -0.01 -33.91 3.11
N TYR A 144 -0.60 -34.61 4.07
CA TYR A 144 -1.66 -34.08 4.93
C TYR A 144 -1.16 -32.92 5.79
N GLU A 145 0.03 -33.02 6.38
CA GLU A 145 0.65 -31.94 7.14
C GLU A 145 0.89 -30.71 6.27
N LYS A 146 1.43 -30.88 5.07
CA LYS A 146 1.63 -29.78 4.12
C LYS A 146 0.32 -29.15 3.66
N ILE A 147 -0.71 -29.95 3.36
CA ILE A 147 -2.05 -29.47 3.00
C ILE A 147 -2.67 -28.68 4.15
N GLN A 148 -2.50 -29.14 5.40
CA GLN A 148 -3.02 -28.46 6.57
C GLN A 148 -2.30 -27.14 6.82
N ALA A 149 -0.98 -27.10 6.70
CA ALA A 149 -0.18 -25.87 6.77
C ALA A 149 -0.59 -24.87 5.68
N LEU A 150 -0.82 -25.34 4.46
CA LEU A 150 -1.35 -24.51 3.36
C LEU A 150 -2.75 -23.97 3.65
N LYS A 151 -3.65 -24.78 4.22
CA LYS A 151 -4.98 -24.33 4.63
C LYS A 151 -4.91 -23.24 5.69
N GLU A 152 -4.01 -23.36 6.67
CA GLU A 152 -3.82 -22.33 7.69
C GLU A 152 -3.21 -21.04 7.11
N LYS A 153 -2.22 -21.16 6.22
CA LYS A 153 -1.66 -20.00 5.50
C LYS A 153 -2.71 -19.32 4.62
N LYS A 154 -3.52 -20.08 3.90
CA LYS A 154 -4.64 -19.54 3.11
C LYS A 154 -5.65 -18.83 4.00
N LYS A 155 -6.01 -19.40 5.15
CA LYS A 155 -6.92 -18.76 6.11
C LYS A 155 -6.35 -17.46 6.68
N LYS A 156 -5.03 -17.37 6.87
CA LYS A 156 -4.34 -16.12 7.26
C LYS A 156 -4.37 -15.11 6.11
N LEU A 157 -4.18 -15.55 4.87
CA LEU A 157 -4.26 -14.72 3.67
C LEU A 157 -5.67 -14.15 3.47
N ASP A 158 -6.71 -14.98 3.59
CA ASP A 158 -8.11 -14.58 3.46
C ASP A 158 -8.47 -13.53 4.53
N LYS A 159 -7.94 -13.65 5.76
CA LYS A 159 -8.14 -12.62 6.80
C LYS A 159 -7.54 -11.26 6.42
N LEU A 160 -6.42 -11.24 5.72
CA LEU A 160 -5.79 -10.01 5.23
C LEU A 160 -6.55 -9.38 4.04
N GLU A 161 -7.51 -10.10 3.45
CA GLU A 161 -8.33 -9.61 2.32
C GLU A 161 -9.62 -8.90 2.78
N TYR A 162 -10.02 -9.06 4.04
CA TYR A 162 -11.25 -8.50 4.64
C TYR A 162 -11.01 -7.40 5.70
N GLU A 163 -9.75 -6.98 5.93
CA GLU A 163 -9.37 -5.81 6.75
C GLU A 163 -8.83 -4.66 5.87
#